data_AF-A0A382T5Q3-F1
#
_entry.id   AF-A0A382T5Q3-F1
#
_cell.length_a   1.000
_cell.length_b   1.000
_cell.length_c   1.000
_cell.angle_alpha   90.00
_cell.angle_beta   90.00
_cell.angle_gamma   90.00
#
_symmetry.space_group_name_H-M   'P 1'
#
loop_
_entity.id
_entity.type
_entity.pdbx_description
1 polymer ?
#
loop_
_entity_poly.entity_id
_entity_poly.type
_entity_poly.pdbx_seq_one_letter_code
_entity_poly.pdbx_strand_id
1 'polypeptide(L)'
;MADNKEVKFTDEEMQQLADVQTSYQNIQMRMGNLKMQQVSYEKQGEALNDLEDTLLTELETLQGNEQTLAQSFNEKYGVGQLDPATGVFTPAPSAEAETPAEDA
;
A
#
# COMPACT_ATOMS: atom_id res chain seq x y z
N MET A 1 43.42 63.12 -13.70
CA MET A 1 43.66 61.67 -13.58
C MET A 1 42.79 61.20 -12.44
N ALA A 2 41.88 60.27 -12.70
CA ALA A 2 40.95 59.80 -11.67
C ALA A 2 41.73 58.90 -10.70
N ASP A 3 41.86 59.35 -9.45
CA ASP A 3 42.46 58.57 -8.36
C ASP A 3 41.63 57.32 -8.12
N ASN A 4 42.09 56.18 -8.62
CA ASN A 4 41.49 54.89 -8.33
C ASN A 4 41.95 54.46 -6.94
N LYS A 5 41.27 54.96 -5.89
CA LYS A 5 41.47 54.50 -4.51
C LYS A 5 40.91 53.09 -4.38
N GLU A 6 41.74 52.08 -4.65
CA GLU A 6 41.44 50.71 -4.28
C GLU A 6 41.33 50.60 -2.76
N VAL A 7 40.15 50.20 -2.28
CA VAL A 7 39.91 49.80 -0.90
C VAL A 7 39.91 48.28 -0.87
N LYS A 8 40.76 47.68 -0.03
CA LYS A 8 40.82 46.23 0.17
C LYS A 8 40.07 45.83 1.44
N PHE A 9 39.46 44.65 1.38
CA PHE A 9 38.94 44.00 2.56
C PHE A 9 40.06 43.72 3.57
N THR A 10 39.71 43.79 4.84
CA THR A 10 40.53 43.32 5.94
C THR A 10 40.61 41.79 5.92
N ASP A 11 41.62 41.23 6.59
CA ASP A 11 41.76 39.78 6.71
C ASP A 11 40.54 39.14 7.42
N GLU A 12 39.93 39.86 8.37
CA GLU A 12 38.70 39.42 9.05
C GLU A 12 37.50 39.34 8.10
N GLU A 13 37.31 40.33 7.23
CA GLU A 13 36.24 40.33 6.23
C GLU A 13 36.46 39.23 5.17
N MET A 14 37.72 39.01 4.77
CA MET A 14 38.07 37.91 3.87
C MET A 14 37.81 36.55 4.51
N GLN A 15 38.09 36.39 5.81
CA GLN A 15 37.80 35.17 6.55
C GLN A 15 36.28 34.92 6.64
N GLN A 16 35.49 35.95 6.97
CA GLN A 16 34.03 35.85 7.00
C GLN A 16 33.46 35.43 5.64
N LEU A 17 34.00 35.95 4.54
CA LEU A 17 33.58 35.57 3.19
C LEU A 17 33.88 34.09 2.89
N ALA A 18 35.05 33.61 3.31
CA ALA A 18 35.42 32.20 3.18
C ALA A 18 34.50 31.29 3.99
N ASP A 19 34.20 31.65 5.23
CA ASP A 19 33.31 30.88 6.12
C ASP A 19 31.89 30.79 5.55
N VAL A 20 31.39 31.89 4.96
CA VAL A 20 30.09 31.92 4.27
C VAL A 20 30.12 30.98 3.06
N GLN A 21 31.18 31.03 2.24
CA GLN A 21 31.31 30.15 1.08
C GLN A 21 31.33 28.67 1.50
N THR A 22 32.11 28.33 2.52
CA THR A 22 32.16 26.97 3.09
C THR A 22 30.79 26.55 3.65
N SER A 23 30.08 27.46 4.30
CA SER A 23 28.73 27.20 4.82
C SER A 23 27.73 26.88 3.70
N TYR A 24 27.75 27.65 2.60
CA TYR A 24 26.92 27.36 1.43
C TYR A 24 27.22 25.98 0.83
N GLN A 25 28.50 25.65 0.64
CA GLN A 25 28.90 24.34 0.13
C GLN A 25 28.43 23.20 1.04
N ASN A 26 28.56 23.37 2.36
CA ASN A 26 28.06 22.40 3.35
C ASN A 26 26.54 22.22 3.28
N ILE A 27 25.77 23.31 3.15
CA ILE A 27 24.32 23.25 3.00
C ILE A 27 23.95 22.51 1.71
N GLN A 28 24.60 22.83 0.59
CA GLN A 28 24.35 22.18 -0.69
C GLN A 28 24.60 20.66 -0.63
N MET A 29 25.71 20.23 -0.03
CA MET A 29 26.00 18.80 0.16
C MET A 29 24.94 18.11 1.02
N ARG A 30 24.54 18.73 2.14
CA ARG A 30 23.48 18.19 3.02
C ARG A 30 22.14 18.11 2.32
N MET A 31 21.79 19.11 1.51
CA MET A 31 20.57 19.08 0.69
C MET A 31 20.61 17.98 -0.37
N GLY A 32 21.75 17.76 -1.01
CA GLY A 32 21.93 16.64 -1.96
C GLY A 32 21.68 15.29 -1.29
N ASN A 33 22.29 15.07 -0.13
CA ASN A 33 22.08 13.86 0.67
C ASN A 33 20.60 13.69 1.10
N LEU A 34 19.96 14.78 1.53
CA LEU A 34 18.52 14.76 1.87
C LEU A 34 17.66 14.38 0.66
N LYS A 35 17.93 14.94 -0.52
CA LYS A 35 17.15 14.63 -1.72
C LYS A 35 17.30 13.16 -2.13
N MET A 36 18.50 12.59 -2.00
CA MET A 36 18.71 11.16 -2.25
C MET A 36 17.91 10.27 -1.28
N GLN A 37 17.84 10.64 0.00
CA GLN A 37 17.01 9.92 0.97
C GLN A 37 15.52 10.03 0.61
N GLN A 38 15.04 11.21 0.22
CA GLN A 38 13.66 11.40 -0.24
C GLN A 38 13.33 10.51 -1.44
N VAL A 39 14.20 10.49 -2.46
CA VAL A 39 14.01 9.61 -3.64
C VAL A 39 13.96 8.13 -3.23
N SER A 40 14.78 7.72 -2.26
CA SER A 40 14.74 6.34 -1.76
C SER A 40 13.45 6.02 -1.01
N TYR A 41 12.87 6.98 -0.28
CA TYR A 41 11.58 6.79 0.39
C TYR A 41 10.41 6.80 -0.58
N GLU A 42 10.42 7.68 -1.58
CA GLU A 42 9.43 7.70 -2.66
C GLU A 42 9.35 6.33 -3.35
N LYS A 43 10.50 5.76 -3.74
CA LYS A 43 10.56 4.41 -4.33
C LYS A 43 10.06 3.29 -3.42
N GLN A 44 10.34 3.39 -2.11
CA GLN A 44 9.81 2.42 -1.14
C GLN A 44 8.29 2.54 -1.02
N GLY A 45 7.75 3.77 -1.05
CA GLY A 45 6.32 4.01 -1.05
C GLY A 45 5.64 3.45 -2.30
N GLU A 46 6.22 3.67 -3.48
CA GLU A 46 5.74 3.09 -4.75
C GLU A 46 5.66 1.55 -4.66
N ALA A 47 6.72 0.89 -4.18
CA ALA A 47 6.72 -0.56 -4.03
C ALA A 47 5.68 -1.09 -3.02
N LEU A 48 5.36 -0.32 -1.99
CA LEU A 48 4.31 -0.68 -1.03
C LEU A 48 2.92 -0.56 -1.65
N ASN A 49 2.68 0.48 -2.45
CA ASN A 49 1.41 0.64 -3.17
C ASN A 49 1.21 -0.50 -4.18
N ASP A 50 2.25 -0.87 -4.94
CA ASP A 50 2.18 -2.00 -5.88
C ASP A 50 1.83 -3.32 -5.17
N LEU A 51 2.38 -3.52 -3.96
CA LEU A 51 2.05 -4.68 -3.14
C LEU A 51 0.61 -4.63 -2.64
N GLU A 52 0.13 -3.46 -2.21
CA GLU A 52 -1.26 -3.27 -1.79
C GLU A 52 -2.23 -3.61 -2.93
N ASP A 53 -2.01 -3.07 -4.12
CA ASP A 53 -2.84 -3.35 -5.31
C ASP A 53 -2.85 -4.85 -5.66
N THR A 54 -1.68 -5.50 -5.54
CA THR A 54 -1.57 -6.95 -5.73
C THR A 54 -2.42 -7.72 -4.73
N LEU A 55 -2.31 -7.38 -3.45
CA LEU A 55 -3.06 -8.04 -2.37
C LEU A 55 -4.57 -7.80 -2.49
N LEU A 56 -5.00 -6.60 -2.90
CA LEU A 56 -6.41 -6.30 -3.15
C LEU A 56 -6.94 -7.17 -4.31
N THR A 57 -6.18 -7.31 -5.38
CA THR A 57 -6.54 -8.17 -6.52
C THR A 57 -6.64 -9.65 -6.09
N GLU A 58 -5.70 -10.13 -5.28
CA GLU A 58 -5.74 -11.48 -4.73
C GLU A 58 -6.96 -11.70 -3.84
N LEU A 59 -7.33 -10.72 -3.01
CA LEU A 59 -8.51 -10.76 -2.16
C LEU A 59 -9.80 -10.84 -2.98
N GLU A 60 -9.95 -9.98 -3.99
CA GLU A 60 -11.12 -10.02 -4.89
C GLU A 60 -11.23 -11.37 -5.61
N THR A 61 -10.10 -11.90 -6.08
CA THR A 61 -10.03 -13.22 -6.72
C THR A 61 -10.47 -14.32 -5.76
N LEU A 62 -10.00 -14.29 -4.50
CA LEU A 62 -10.37 -15.26 -3.49
C LEU A 62 -11.87 -15.20 -3.20
N GLN A 63 -12.44 -14.01 -3.02
CA GLN A 63 -13.87 -13.82 -2.79
C GLN A 63 -14.72 -14.35 -3.96
N GLY A 64 -14.29 -14.11 -5.20
CA GLY A 64 -14.93 -14.68 -6.39
C GLY A 64 -14.89 -16.21 -6.42
N ASN A 65 -13.75 -16.79 -6.04
CA ASN A 65 -13.62 -18.24 -5.92
C ASN A 65 -14.53 -18.81 -4.81
N GLU A 66 -14.63 -18.12 -3.67
CA GLU A 66 -15.55 -18.51 -2.58
C GLU A 66 -17.01 -18.50 -3.04
N GLN A 67 -17.44 -17.46 -3.75
CA GLN A 67 -18.79 -17.38 -4.29
C GLN A 67 -19.07 -18.50 -5.30
N THR A 68 -18.12 -18.77 -6.19
CA THR A 68 -18.20 -19.85 -7.18
C THR A 68 -18.29 -21.22 -6.50
N LEU A 69 -17.49 -21.43 -5.45
CA LEU A 69 -17.51 -22.67 -4.66
C LEU A 69 -18.86 -22.85 -3.96
N ALA A 70 -19.38 -21.80 -3.32
CA ALA A 70 -20.67 -21.83 -2.64
C ALA A 70 -21.83 -22.13 -3.62
N GLN A 71 -21.81 -21.53 -4.82
CA GLN A 71 -22.76 -21.86 -5.89
C GLN A 71 -22.65 -23.33 -6.29
N SER A 72 -21.43 -23.84 -6.51
CA SER A 72 -21.22 -25.23 -6.90
C SER A 72 -21.71 -26.23 -5.85
N PHE A 73 -21.65 -25.88 -4.57
CA PHE A 73 -22.18 -26.71 -3.48
C PHE A 73 -23.71 -26.64 -3.42
N ASN A 74 -24.30 -25.46 -3.55
CA ASN A 74 -25.76 -25.31 -3.61
C ASN A 74 -26.37 -26.06 -4.81
N GLU A 75 -25.71 -26.04 -5.99
CA GLU A 75 -26.15 -26.79 -7.16
C GLU A 75 -26.07 -28.31 -6.96
N LYS A 76 -25.02 -28.81 -6.29
CA LYS A 76 -24.81 -30.25 -6.08
C LYS A 76 -25.63 -30.83 -4.93
N TYR A 77 -25.82 -30.08 -3.86
CA TYR A 77 -26.36 -30.59 -2.60
C TYR A 77 -27.67 -29.91 -2.18
N GLY A 78 -28.13 -28.89 -2.91
CA GLY A 78 -29.34 -28.12 -2.59
C GLY A 78 -29.12 -27.08 -1.50
N VAL A 79 -30.18 -26.44 -1.04
CA VAL A 79 -30.12 -25.53 0.12
C VAL A 79 -29.80 -26.32 1.39
N GLY A 80 -28.74 -25.95 2.09
CA GLY A 80 -28.32 -26.62 3.32
C GLY A 80 -27.11 -25.96 3.97
N GLN A 81 -26.76 -26.43 5.16
CA GLN A 81 -25.62 -25.93 5.92
C GLN A 81 -24.46 -26.93 5.80
N LEU A 82 -23.35 -26.49 5.22
CA LEU A 82 -22.08 -27.22 5.26
C LEU A 82 -21.32 -26.83 6.53
N ASP A 83 -20.87 -27.82 7.30
CA ASP A 83 -19.85 -27.59 8.32
C ASP A 83 -18.45 -27.74 7.68
N PRO A 84 -17.70 -26.65 7.49
CA PRO A 84 -16.38 -26.70 6.85
C PRO A 84 -15.31 -27.41 7.69
N ALA A 85 -15.52 -27.60 9.00
CA ALA A 85 -14.55 -28.29 9.87
C ALA A 85 -14.70 -29.82 9.81
N THR A 86 -15.93 -30.32 9.64
CA THR A 86 -16.23 -31.76 9.59
C THR A 86 -16.55 -32.28 8.19
N GLY A 87 -16.82 -31.37 7.23
CA GLY A 87 -17.22 -31.69 5.88
C GLY A 87 -18.65 -32.24 5.75
N VAL A 88 -19.44 -32.22 6.83
CA VAL A 88 -20.80 -32.75 6.83
C VAL A 88 -21.76 -31.70 6.27
N PHE A 89 -22.44 -32.05 5.19
CA PHE A 89 -23.52 -31.24 4.61
C PHE A 89 -24.88 -31.66 5.19
N THR A 90 -25.58 -30.71 5.81
CA THR A 90 -26.94 -30.91 6.32
C THR A 90 -27.93 -30.19 5.41
N PRO A 91 -28.67 -30.91 4.54
CA PRO A 91 -29.69 -30.28 3.72
C PRO A 91 -30.75 -29.60 4.61
N ALA A 92 -31.16 -28.39 4.24
CA ALA A 92 -32.31 -27.74 4.86
C ALA A 92 -33.55 -28.60 4.55
N PRO A 93 -34.48 -28.76 5.50
CA PRO A 93 -35.71 -29.49 5.24
C PRO A 93 -36.42 -28.82 4.06
N SER A 94 -36.49 -29.52 2.93
CA SER A 94 -37.32 -29.11 1.80
C SER A 94 -38.76 -29.02 2.30
N ALA A 95 -39.47 -27.95 1.94
CA ALA A 95 -40.91 -27.81 2.11
C ALA A 95 -41.71 -28.77 1.19
N GLU A 96 -41.19 -29.98 0.94
CA GLU A 96 -41.81 -31.04 0.15
C GLU A 96 -41.74 -32.37 0.93
N ALA A 97 -42.21 -32.32 2.18
CA ALA A 97 -42.61 -33.50 2.93
C ALA A 97 -43.86 -33.21 3.77
N GLU A 98 -44.82 -32.48 3.20
CA GLU A 98 -46.22 -32.65 3.56
C GLU A 98 -46.86 -33.49 2.46
N THR A 99 -46.66 -34.80 2.52
CA THR A 99 -47.77 -35.70 2.14
C THR A 99 -48.75 -35.62 3.30
N PRO A 100 -49.93 -34.97 3.16
CA PRO A 100 -51.01 -35.24 4.09
C PRO A 100 -51.50 -36.64 3.74
N ALA A 101 -50.95 -37.64 4.42
CA ALA A 101 -51.72 -38.83 4.70
C ALA A 101 -52.74 -38.47 5.78
N GLU A 102 -53.99 -38.84 5.52
CA GLU A 102 -55.10 -39.01 6.47
C GLU A 102 -55.95 -37.76 6.80
N ASP A 103 -57.15 -37.65 6.23
CA ASP A 103 -58.43 -37.93 6.93
C ASP A 103 -59.65 -37.77 5.98
N ALA A 104 -60.67 -38.62 6.20
CA ALA A 104 -62.02 -38.71 5.58
C ALA A 104 -62.23 -39.51 4.27
#